data_AF-A0A850PXM8-F1
#
_entry.id   AF-A0A850PXM8-F1
#
_cell.length_a   1.000
_cell.length_b   1.000
_cell.length_c   1.000
_cell.angle_alpha   90.00
_cell.angle_beta   90.00
_cell.angle_gamma   90.00
#
_symmetry.space_group_name_H-M   'P 1'
#
loop_
_entity.id
_entity.type
_entity.pdbx_description
1 polymer ?
#
loop_
_entity_poly.entity_id
_entity_poly.type
_entity_poly.pdbx_seq_one_letter_code
_entity_poly.pdbx_strand_id
1 'polypeptide(L)'
;MLASGIGIASVMIFSNPTQQQAEPPRRTPPQPPPPSVPTNDEFLIGVAVTAQNCDPAGACVYTYTIDPKYVGLHPFPETPFTVEYEVVGGNQPQPGQFTVQGQQAQILKDVMIEGPPGAQLQANVLRIFEPPPPPPGELPPPGAEPPPGAAPPPGAAPPPGS
;
A
#
# COMPACT_ATOMS: atom_id res chain seq x y z
N MET A 1 -17.60 40.27 72.98
CA MET A 1 -17.94 39.00 72.30
C MET A 1 -18.70 39.38 71.03
N LEU A 2 -18.04 39.35 69.87
CA LEU A 2 -18.64 39.65 68.57
C LEU A 2 -19.48 38.45 68.13
N ALA A 3 -20.78 38.65 67.93
CA ALA A 3 -21.69 37.64 67.37
C ALA A 3 -22.06 38.09 65.94
N SER A 4 -21.36 37.54 64.96
CA SER A 4 -21.67 37.71 63.54
C SER A 4 -22.13 36.36 62.99
N GLY A 5 -23.44 36.18 62.86
CA GLY A 5 -24.03 35.04 62.15
C GLY A 5 -24.16 35.38 60.66
N ILE A 6 -23.64 34.51 59.80
CA ILE A 6 -23.85 34.58 58.34
C ILE A 6 -24.98 33.59 58.01
N GLY A 7 -26.10 34.11 57.48
CA GLY A 7 -27.16 33.30 56.88
C GLY A 7 -26.89 33.13 55.38
N ILE A 8 -26.79 31.90 54.90
CA ILE A 8 -26.73 31.58 53.46
C ILE A 8 -28.16 31.40 52.93
N ALA A 9 -28.53 32.21 51.93
CA ALA A 9 -29.77 32.03 51.19
C ALA A 9 -29.55 30.97 50.09
N SER A 10 -30.19 29.81 50.23
CA SER A 10 -30.22 28.80 49.18
C SER A 10 -31.24 29.21 48.12
N VAL A 11 -30.78 29.55 46.92
CA VAL A 11 -31.65 29.76 45.76
C VAL A 11 -32.05 28.39 45.22
N MET A 12 -33.35 28.06 45.25
CA MET A 12 -33.89 26.92 44.49
C MET A 12 -34.16 27.37 43.06
N ILE A 13 -33.44 26.80 42.10
CA ILE A 13 -33.70 26.97 40.67
C ILE A 13 -34.78 25.94 40.28
N PHE A 14 -35.98 26.44 39.97
CA PHE A 14 -37.03 25.64 39.32
C PHE A 14 -36.76 25.64 37.82
N SER A 15 -36.22 24.54 37.30
CA SER A 15 -36.01 24.33 35.87
C SER A 15 -37.27 23.77 35.23
N ASN A 16 -37.96 24.57 34.41
CA ASN A 16 -39.01 24.09 33.50
C ASN A 16 -38.41 23.05 32.53
N PRO A 17 -38.98 21.84 32.41
CA PRO A 17 -38.50 20.82 31.47
C PRO A 17 -39.03 21.14 30.06
N THR A 18 -38.54 22.21 29.47
CA THR A 18 -38.65 22.41 28.01
C THR A 18 -37.36 23.04 27.52
N GLN A 19 -36.25 22.41 27.88
CA GLN A 19 -35.03 22.52 27.10
C GLN A 19 -35.29 21.85 25.76
N GLN A 20 -35.72 22.63 24.78
CA GLN A 20 -35.54 22.28 23.38
C GLN A 20 -34.04 22.45 23.10
N GLN A 21 -33.26 21.47 23.56
CA GLN A 21 -31.85 21.35 23.28
C GLN A 21 -31.73 21.08 21.78
N ALA A 22 -31.43 22.12 21.01
CA ALA A 22 -31.09 21.96 19.60
C ALA A 22 -29.87 21.05 19.52
N GLU A 23 -30.04 19.83 18.98
CA GLU A 23 -28.91 18.95 18.71
C GLU A 23 -27.91 19.68 17.80
N PRO A 24 -26.61 19.65 18.10
CA PRO A 24 -25.61 20.20 17.20
C PRO A 24 -25.73 19.51 15.83
N PRO A 25 -25.56 20.25 14.72
CA PRO A 25 -25.72 19.67 13.38
C PRO A 25 -24.79 18.46 13.23
N ARG A 26 -25.37 17.28 12.99
CA ARG A 26 -24.59 16.07 12.70
C ARG A 26 -23.89 16.25 11.36
N ARG A 27 -22.55 16.26 11.38
CA ARG A 27 -21.75 16.15 10.16
C ARG A 27 -21.75 14.68 9.74
N THR A 28 -22.37 14.37 8.61
CA THR A 28 -22.14 13.08 7.94
C THR A 28 -20.78 13.15 7.25
N PRO A 29 -19.84 12.24 7.54
CA PRO A 29 -18.60 12.13 6.78
C PRO A 29 -18.90 11.92 5.29
N PRO A 30 -18.08 12.47 4.37
CA PRO A 30 -18.14 12.10 2.97
C PRO A 30 -17.97 10.58 2.80
N GLN A 31 -18.74 9.99 1.88
CA GLN A 31 -18.56 8.59 1.49
C GLN A 31 -17.18 8.43 0.79
N PRO A 32 -16.38 7.42 1.13
CA PRO A 32 -15.16 7.09 0.40
C PRO A 32 -15.41 6.88 -1.09
N PRO A 33 -14.47 7.25 -1.95
CA PRO A 33 -14.61 7.02 -3.38
C PRO A 33 -14.60 5.52 -3.69
N PRO A 34 -15.22 5.10 -4.81
CA PRO A 34 -15.28 3.69 -5.19
C PRO A 34 -13.89 3.13 -5.53
N PRO A 35 -13.68 1.80 -5.41
CA PRO A 35 -12.46 1.16 -5.88
C PRO A 35 -12.22 1.36 -7.37
N SER A 36 -10.97 1.55 -7.76
CA SER A 36 -10.60 1.70 -9.17
C SER A 36 -9.16 1.26 -9.42
N VAL A 37 -8.88 0.82 -10.65
CA VAL A 37 -7.52 0.51 -11.08
C VAL A 37 -6.70 1.80 -11.04
N PRO A 38 -5.55 1.81 -10.34
CA PRO A 38 -4.71 2.99 -10.27
C PRO A 38 -4.22 3.47 -11.62
N THR A 39 -4.08 4.78 -11.74
CA THR A 39 -3.43 5.44 -12.87
C THR A 39 -1.92 5.53 -12.64
N ASN A 40 -1.15 5.75 -13.71
CA ASN A 40 0.32 5.80 -13.65
C ASN A 40 0.82 6.83 -12.63
N ASP A 41 0.15 7.98 -12.50
CA ASP A 41 0.55 9.07 -11.61
C ASP A 41 0.24 8.79 -10.12
N GLU A 42 -0.56 7.77 -9.83
CA GLU A 42 -0.90 7.36 -8.47
C GLU A 42 0.10 6.34 -7.88
N PHE A 43 1.12 5.96 -8.65
CA PHE A 43 2.21 5.10 -8.20
C PHE A 43 3.56 5.79 -8.30
N LEU A 44 4.28 5.82 -7.17
CA LEU A 44 5.67 6.25 -7.11
C LEU A 44 6.54 5.02 -6.85
N ILE A 45 7.57 4.78 -7.66
CA ILE A 45 8.50 3.67 -7.45
C ILE A 45 9.85 4.22 -7.01
N GLY A 46 10.19 4.00 -5.73
CA GLY A 46 11.54 4.26 -5.23
C GLY A 46 12.51 3.18 -5.72
N VAL A 47 13.77 3.55 -5.97
CA VAL A 47 14.85 2.60 -6.27
C VAL A 47 15.89 2.71 -5.16
N ALA A 48 16.04 1.64 -4.38
CA ALA A 48 17.04 1.54 -3.33
C ALA A 48 18.21 0.69 -3.81
N VAL A 49 19.38 1.31 -4.02
CA VAL A 49 20.63 0.60 -4.33
C VAL A 49 21.14 -0.07 -3.06
N THR A 50 21.21 -1.40 -3.06
CA THR A 50 21.65 -2.22 -1.93
C THR A 50 23.12 -2.61 -2.01
N ALA A 51 23.67 -2.71 -3.23
CA ALA A 51 25.09 -2.93 -3.45
C ALA A 51 25.59 -2.22 -4.71
N GLN A 52 26.86 -1.88 -4.73
CA GLN A 52 27.54 -1.29 -5.88
C GLN A 52 28.95 -1.88 -5.96
N ASN A 53 29.32 -2.36 -7.16
CA ASN A 53 30.66 -2.83 -7.45
C ASN A 53 31.17 -2.18 -8.74
N CYS A 54 32.21 -1.36 -8.63
CA CYS A 54 32.78 -0.62 -9.76
C CYS A 54 34.13 -1.17 -10.16
N ASP A 55 34.28 -1.49 -11.44
CA ASP A 55 35.60 -1.75 -12.01
C ASP A 55 36.33 -0.41 -12.19
N PRO A 56 37.55 -0.22 -11.65
CA PRO A 56 38.30 1.03 -11.77
C PRO A 56 38.66 1.41 -13.22
N ALA A 57 38.56 0.47 -14.17
CA ALA A 57 38.78 0.69 -15.59
C ALA A 57 37.50 0.49 -16.44
N GLY A 58 36.34 0.27 -15.82
CA GLY A 58 35.13 -0.18 -16.52
C GLY A 58 33.81 0.35 -15.95
N ALA A 59 32.74 -0.42 -16.15
CA ALA A 59 31.40 -0.10 -15.68
C ALA A 59 31.20 -0.45 -14.20
N CYS A 60 30.17 0.13 -13.59
CA CYS A 60 29.70 -0.25 -12.27
C CYS A 60 28.49 -1.17 -12.40
N VAL A 61 28.44 -2.20 -11.56
CA VAL A 61 27.28 -3.06 -11.36
C VAL A 61 26.58 -2.62 -10.08
N TYR A 62 25.31 -2.29 -10.20
CA TYR A 62 24.44 -1.89 -9.09
C TYR A 62 23.42 -2.99 -8.83
N THR A 63 23.32 -3.42 -7.58
CA THR A 63 22.20 -4.24 -7.10
C THR A 63 21.18 -3.30 -6.47
N TYR A 64 19.93 -3.39 -6.91
CA TYR A 64 18.86 -2.55 -6.38
C TYR A 64 17.59 -3.34 -6.06
N THR A 65 16.77 -2.76 -5.19
CA THR A 65 15.41 -3.20 -4.89
C THR A 65 14.46 -2.03 -5.13
N ILE A 66 13.31 -2.30 -5.74
CA ILE A 66 12.26 -1.29 -5.90
C ILE A 66 11.36 -1.21 -4.66
N ASP A 67 10.87 -0.01 -4.36
CA ASP A 67 9.96 0.29 -3.26
C ASP A 67 8.73 1.05 -3.81
N PRO A 68 7.70 0.33 -4.29
CA PRO A 68 6.50 0.94 -4.83
C PRO A 68 5.61 1.52 -3.72
N LYS A 69 5.13 2.73 -3.94
CA LYS A 69 4.25 3.46 -3.05
C LYS A 69 3.03 3.95 -3.81
N TYR A 70 1.86 3.53 -3.35
CA TYR A 70 0.59 4.07 -3.82
C TYR A 70 0.28 5.39 -3.13
N VAL A 71 -0.06 6.41 -3.91
CA VAL A 71 -0.38 7.77 -3.45
C VAL A 71 -1.76 8.25 -3.91
N GLY A 72 -2.53 7.38 -4.59
CA GLY A 72 -3.89 7.70 -5.02
C GLY A 72 -4.88 7.76 -3.86
N LEU A 73 -6.07 8.30 -4.16
CA LEU A 73 -7.14 8.51 -3.19
C LEU A 73 -8.23 7.43 -3.23
N HIS A 74 -8.06 6.42 -4.09
CA HIS A 74 -9.03 5.36 -4.32
C HIS A 74 -8.56 4.06 -3.65
N PRO A 75 -9.46 3.26 -3.08
CA PRO A 75 -9.11 1.91 -2.69
C PRO A 75 -8.75 1.08 -3.93
N PHE A 76 -7.88 0.09 -3.76
CA PHE A 76 -7.57 -0.87 -4.82
C PHE A 76 -8.77 -1.73 -5.20
N PRO A 77 -8.85 -2.17 -6.46
CA PRO A 77 -9.88 -3.10 -6.88
C PRO A 77 -9.67 -4.48 -6.23
N GLU A 78 -10.71 -5.30 -6.23
CA GLU A 78 -10.60 -6.70 -5.77
C GLU A 78 -9.84 -7.57 -6.77
N THR A 79 -9.85 -7.18 -8.04
CA THR A 79 -9.09 -7.79 -9.13
C THR A 79 -7.60 -7.45 -9.02
N PRO A 80 -6.69 -8.40 -9.29
CA PRO A 80 -5.28 -8.10 -9.37
C PRO A 80 -5.01 -7.14 -10.53
N PHE A 81 -3.99 -6.30 -10.41
CA PHE A 81 -3.49 -5.46 -11.49
C PHE A 81 -1.97 -5.53 -11.57
N THR A 82 -1.43 -5.28 -12.76
CA THR A 82 0.00 -5.29 -13.06
C THR A 82 0.48 -3.87 -13.28
N VAL A 83 1.61 -3.53 -12.65
CA VAL A 83 2.34 -2.29 -12.87
C VAL A 83 3.59 -2.62 -13.65
N GLU A 84 3.70 -2.05 -14.84
CA GLU A 84 4.92 -2.10 -15.64
C GLU A 84 5.69 -0.80 -15.49
N TYR A 85 6.99 -0.94 -15.32
CA TYR A 85 7.91 0.15 -15.09
C TYR A 85 9.24 -0.12 -15.81
N GLU A 86 10.07 0.91 -15.89
CA GLU A 86 11.45 0.78 -16.32
C GLU A 86 12.37 1.48 -15.33
N VAL A 87 13.54 0.90 -15.09
CA VAL A 87 14.60 1.52 -14.30
C VAL A 87 15.61 2.15 -15.24
N VAL A 88 15.75 3.47 -15.15
CA VAL A 88 16.67 4.31 -15.92
C VAL A 88 17.87 4.74 -15.07
N GLY A 89 18.90 5.29 -15.72
CA GLY A 89 20.13 5.75 -15.05
C GLY A 89 21.31 4.78 -15.16
N GLY A 90 21.05 3.52 -15.50
CA GLY A 90 22.07 2.57 -15.95
C GLY A 90 22.52 2.83 -17.39
N ASN A 91 23.31 1.91 -17.95
CA ASN A 91 23.78 1.96 -19.34
C ASN A 91 22.62 1.82 -20.34
N GLN A 92 21.58 1.06 -19.99
CA GLN A 92 20.35 0.88 -20.75
C GLN A 92 19.15 0.86 -19.78
N PRO A 93 17.97 1.36 -20.18
CA PRO A 93 16.74 1.18 -19.40
C PRO A 93 16.43 -0.31 -19.18
N GLN A 94 16.06 -0.66 -17.96
CA GLN A 94 15.70 -2.04 -17.61
C GLN A 94 14.19 -2.15 -17.33
N PRO A 95 13.41 -2.82 -18.18
CA PRO A 95 11.99 -3.01 -17.93
C PRO A 95 11.76 -3.98 -16.75
N GLY A 96 10.69 -3.73 -16.01
CA GLY A 96 10.25 -4.57 -14.90
C GLY A 96 8.74 -4.53 -14.75
N GLN A 97 8.19 -5.50 -14.03
CA GLN A 97 6.78 -5.54 -13.70
C GLN A 97 6.54 -6.18 -12.34
N PHE A 98 5.47 -5.76 -11.67
CA PHE A 98 4.97 -6.44 -10.48
C PHE A 98 3.45 -6.50 -10.51
N THR A 99 2.89 -7.53 -9.89
CA THR A 99 1.44 -7.67 -9.71
C THR A 99 1.06 -7.29 -8.29
N VAL A 100 0.00 -6.50 -8.17
CA VAL A 100 -0.63 -6.13 -6.90
C VAL A 100 -1.93 -6.90 -6.78
N GLN A 101 -2.14 -7.55 -5.64
CA GLN A 101 -3.39 -8.21 -5.29
C GLN A 101 -3.77 -7.84 -3.87
N GLY A 102 -4.95 -7.23 -3.71
CA GLY A 102 -5.34 -6.62 -2.44
C GLY A 102 -4.27 -5.62 -1.99
N GLN A 103 -3.72 -5.80 -0.79
CA GLN A 103 -2.67 -4.90 -0.24
C GLN A 103 -1.24 -5.44 -0.42
N GLN A 104 -1.06 -6.53 -1.17
CA GLN A 104 0.24 -7.17 -1.34
C GLN A 104 0.76 -6.96 -2.76
N ALA A 105 2.02 -6.58 -2.89
CA ALA A 105 2.73 -6.47 -4.15
C ALA A 105 3.84 -7.52 -4.23
N GLN A 106 3.88 -8.28 -5.32
CA GLN A 106 4.94 -9.26 -5.56
C GLN A 106 6.10 -8.58 -6.28
N ILE A 107 7.10 -8.16 -5.51
CA ILE A 107 8.21 -7.34 -5.98
C ILE A 107 9.46 -8.19 -6.16
N LEU A 108 10.14 -8.02 -7.30
CA LEU A 108 11.49 -8.55 -7.52
C LEU A 108 12.51 -7.72 -6.72
N LYS A 109 13.39 -8.41 -6.00
CA LYS A 109 14.46 -7.83 -5.19
C LYS A 109 15.82 -8.16 -5.78
N ASP A 110 16.81 -7.35 -5.43
CA ASP A 110 18.23 -7.58 -5.73
C ASP A 110 18.51 -7.76 -7.24
N VAL A 111 17.88 -6.92 -8.05
CA VAL A 111 18.08 -6.89 -9.50
C VAL A 111 19.40 -6.17 -9.79
N MET A 112 20.19 -6.73 -10.72
CA MET A 112 21.49 -6.19 -11.11
C MET A 112 21.37 -5.38 -12.40
N ILE A 113 21.93 -4.17 -12.40
CA ILE A 113 22.01 -3.30 -13.58
C ILE A 113 23.42 -2.73 -13.71
N GLU A 114 23.92 -2.66 -14.95
CA GLU A 114 25.17 -2.00 -15.25
C GLU A 114 24.95 -0.51 -15.53
N GLY A 115 25.84 0.34 -15.06
CA GLY A 115 25.78 1.78 -15.29
C GLY A 115 27.12 2.49 -15.13
N PRO A 116 27.18 3.79 -15.47
CA PRO A 116 28.35 4.61 -15.26
C PRO A 116 28.65 4.77 -13.75
N PRO A 117 29.88 5.15 -13.36
CA PRO A 117 30.19 5.53 -11.99
C PRO A 117 29.31 6.70 -11.50
N GLY A 118 28.66 6.52 -10.36
CA GLY A 118 27.75 7.53 -9.79
C GLY A 118 26.37 7.59 -10.45
N ALA A 119 25.95 6.52 -11.12
CA ALA A 119 24.62 6.42 -11.71
C ALA A 119 23.52 6.64 -10.66
N GLN A 120 22.53 7.46 -11.01
CA GLN A 120 21.32 7.65 -10.22
C GLN A 120 20.21 6.82 -10.84
N LEU A 121 19.89 5.69 -10.22
CA LEU A 121 18.82 4.83 -10.70
C LEU A 121 17.45 5.41 -10.32
N GLN A 122 16.53 5.44 -11.27
CA GLN A 122 15.16 5.94 -11.08
C GLN A 122 14.20 5.01 -11.80
N ALA A 123 12.98 4.85 -11.28
CA ALA A 123 11.96 4.03 -11.91
C ALA A 123 10.82 4.89 -12.47
N ASN A 124 10.48 4.65 -13.73
CA ASN A 124 9.35 5.30 -14.40
C ASN A 124 8.22 4.29 -14.58
N VAL A 125 7.02 4.64 -14.12
CA VAL A 125 5.82 3.83 -14.36
C VAL A 125 5.37 4.04 -15.81
N LEU A 126 5.29 2.96 -16.57
CA LEU A 126 4.90 2.98 -17.97
C LEU A 126 3.41 2.75 -18.15
N ARG A 127 2.88 1.71 -17.50
CA ARG A 127 1.47 1.36 -17.58
C ARG A 127 0.99 0.57 -16.37
N ILE A 128 -0.28 0.75 -16.07
CA ILE A 128 -1.01 -0.04 -15.10
C ILE A 128 -2.23 -0.62 -15.80
N PHE A 129 -2.43 -1.93 -15.68
CA PHE A 129 -3.54 -2.63 -16.30
C PHE A 129 -3.96 -3.86 -15.50
N GLU A 130 -5.21 -4.29 -15.65
CA GLU A 130 -5.67 -5.58 -15.13
C GLU A 130 -5.17 -6.70 -16.06
N PRO A 131 -4.35 -7.65 -15.58
CA PRO A 131 -3.98 -8.80 -16.38
C PRO A 131 -5.23 -9.63 -16.70
N PRO A 132 -5.29 -10.28 -17.87
CA PRO A 132 -6.38 -11.18 -18.19
C PRO A 132 -6.48 -12.28 -17.12
N PRO A 133 -7.70 -12.73 -16.78
CA PRO A 133 -7.87 -13.81 -15.82
C PRO A 133 -7.09 -15.05 -16.29
N PRO A 134 -6.39 -15.75 -15.38
CA PRO A 134 -5.65 -16.95 -15.74
C PRO A 134 -6.59 -17.96 -16.39
N PRO A 135 -6.14 -18.70 -17.42
CA PRO A 135 -6.94 -19.76 -18.02
C PRO A 135 -7.42 -20.74 -16.94
N PRO A 136 -8.67 -21.24 -17.02
CA PRO A 136 -9.15 -22.26 -16.10
C PRO A 136 -8.21 -23.48 -16.14
N GLY A 137 -7.50 -23.74 -15.04
CA GLY A 137 -6.60 -24.89 -14.91
C GLY A 137 -5.11 -24.58 -14.93
N GLU A 138 -4.68 -23.33 -15.11
CA GLU A 138 -3.29 -22.95 -14.92
C GLU A 138 -2.96 -23.00 -13.41
N LEU A 139 -2.26 -24.05 -12.99
CA LEU A 139 -1.67 -24.10 -11.65
C LEU A 139 -0.73 -22.88 -11.48
N PRO A 140 -0.69 -22.22 -10.31
CA PRO A 140 0.31 -21.20 -10.07
C PRO A 140 1.70 -21.77 -10.41
N PRO A 141 2.60 -20.98 -11.01
CA PRO A 141 3.91 -21.47 -11.42
C PRO A 141 4.56 -22.24 -10.25
N PRO A 142 5.06 -23.47 -10.48
CA PRO A 142 5.73 -24.24 -9.44
C PRO A 142 6.91 -23.42 -8.89
N GLY A 143 6.76 -22.85 -7.69
CA GLY A 143 7.74 -21.92 -7.10
C GLY A 143 7.16 -20.60 -6.59
N ALA A 144 5.87 -20.31 -6.78
CA ALA A 144 5.17 -19.31 -5.95
C ALA A 144 4.93 -19.90 -4.55
N GLU A 145 6.00 -20.11 -3.77
CA GLU A 145 5.89 -20.48 -2.37
C GLU A 145 5.07 -19.41 -1.63
N PRO A 146 3.99 -19.77 -0.92
CA PRO A 146 3.39 -18.86 0.04
C PRO A 146 4.44 -18.49 1.10
N PRO A 147 4.49 -17.23 1.57
CA PRO A 147 5.49 -16.82 2.54
C PRO A 147 5.44 -17.72 3.79
N PRO A 148 6.59 -18.05 4.41
CA PRO A 148 6.61 -18.83 5.63
C PRO A 148 5.79 -18.12 6.70
N GLY A 149 4.63 -18.68 7.04
CA GLY A 149 3.70 -18.10 8.02
C GLY A 149 2.22 -18.06 7.60
N ALA A 150 1.87 -18.33 6.34
CA ALA A 150 0.48 -18.57 5.97
C ALA A 150 0.04 -19.95 6.49
N ALA A 151 -0.53 -19.99 7.68
CA ALA A 151 -1.23 -21.18 8.15
C ALA A 151 -2.29 -21.58 7.10
N PRO A 152 -2.43 -22.87 6.74
CA PRO A 152 -3.50 -23.30 5.86
C PRO A 152 -4.85 -22.95 6.49
N PRO A 153 -5.86 -22.55 5.70
CA PRO A 153 -7.21 -22.37 6.22
C PRO A 153 -7.68 -23.70 6.83
N PRO A 154 -8.26 -23.70 8.05
CA PRO A 154 -8.75 -24.93 8.64
C PRO A 154 -9.97 -25.40 7.85
N GLY A 155 -9.83 -26.47 7.05
CA GLY A 155 -10.99 -27.03 6.34
C GLY A 155 -10.74 -28.00 5.20
N ALA A 156 -9.52 -28.15 4.67
CA ALA A 156 -9.28 -29.15 3.62
C ALA A 156 -8.86 -30.49 4.24
N ALA A 157 -9.83 -31.24 4.77
CA ALA A 157 -9.64 -32.66 4.99
C ALA A 157 -9.53 -33.35 3.61
N PRO A 158 -8.53 -34.22 3.37
CA PRO A 158 -8.50 -35.02 2.15
C PRO A 158 -9.64 -36.07 2.22
N PRO A 159 -10.32 -36.39 1.10
CA PRO A 159 -11.29 -37.47 1.10
C PRO A 159 -10.58 -38.81 1.39
N PRO A 160 -11.19 -39.73 2.14
CA PRO A 160 -10.61 -41.05 2.36
C PRO A 160 -10.57 -41.80 1.03
N GLY A 161 -9.38 -42.25 0.65
CA GLY A 161 -9.16 -43.06 -0.54
C GLY A 161 -10.00 -44.35 -0.51
N SER A 162 -10.50 -44.72 -1.69
CA SER A 162 -11.06 -46.04 -1.99
C SER A 162 -10.10 -46.79 -2.89
#